data_AF-A0A8J5QKS0-F1
#
_entry.id   AF-A0A8J5QKS0-F1
#
_cell.length_a   1.000
_cell.length_b   1.000
_cell.length_c   1.000
_cell.angle_alpha   90.00
_cell.angle_beta   90.00
_cell.angle_gamma   90.00
#
_symmetry.space_group_name_H-M   'P 1'
#
loop_
_entity.id
_entity.type
_entity.pdbx_description
1 polymer ?
#
loop_
_entity_poly.entity_id
_entity_poly.type
_entity_poly.pdbx_seq_one_letter_code
_entity_poly.pdbx_strand_id
1 'polypeptide(L)' 'MIKTHFMQEIINAEKLGITNDIKLSRFNLSVDQGANAGQLNRLRRQFLTYSKMHHVEVDQIPLLFVKYLNSNM' A
#
# COMPACT_ATOMS: atom_id res chain seq x y z
N MET A 1 -1.65 -8.53 -9.09
CA MET A 1 -1.87 -7.11 -9.43
C MET A 1 -2.46 -6.39 -8.22
N ILE A 2 -1.78 -5.39 -7.65
CA ILE A 2 -2.25 -4.64 -6.47
C ILE A 2 -3.65 -4.10 -6.77
N LYS A 3 -4.68 -4.69 -6.14
CA LYS A 3 -6.08 -4.36 -6.40
C LYS A 3 -6.43 -3.02 -5.74
N THR A 4 -7.29 -2.25 -6.39
CA THR A 4 -7.77 -0.91 -5.98
C THR A 4 -8.29 -0.87 -4.54
N HIS A 5 -8.83 -1.99 -4.05
CA HIS A 5 -9.28 -2.20 -2.65
C HIS A 5 -8.24 -1.80 -1.60
N PHE A 6 -6.97 -2.14 -1.82
CA PHE A 6 -5.89 -1.89 -0.86
C PHE A 6 -5.69 -0.39 -0.62
N MET A 7 -5.68 0.40 -1.70
CA MET A 7 -5.57 1.85 -1.59
C MET A 7 -6.86 2.47 -1.06
N GLN A 8 -8.01 1.86 -1.35
CA GLN A 8 -9.29 2.35 -0.86
C GLN A 8 -9.39 2.23 0.67
N GLU A 9 -8.89 1.15 1.28
CA GLU A 9 -8.82 1.01 2.73
C GLU A 9 -7.99 2.13 3.37
N ILE A 10 -6.81 2.43 2.82
CA ILE A 10 -5.93 3.50 3.32
C ILE A 10 -6.59 4.88 3.15
N ILE A 11 -7.18 5.15 1.98
CA ILE A 11 -7.87 6.42 1.72
C ILE A 11 -9.10 6.59 2.63
N ASN A 12 -9.83 5.50 2.90
CA ASN A 12 -11.00 5.56 3.78
C ASN A 12 -10.58 5.79 5.23
N ALA A 13 -9.51 5.13 5.70
CA ALA A 13 -8.95 5.37 7.02
C ALA A 13 -8.53 6.84 7.19
N GLU A 14 -7.81 7.39 6.20
CA GLU A 14 -7.41 8.81 6.17
C GLU A 14 -8.63 9.75 6.28
N LYS A 15 -9.71 9.47 5.53
CA LYS A 15 -10.96 10.25 5.59
C LYS A 15 -11.67 10.17 6.94
N LEU A 16 -11.47 9.10 7.69
CA LEU A 16 -12.01 8.91 9.03
C LEU A 16 -11.10 9.51 10.12
N GLY A 17 -9.99 10.16 9.74
CA GLY A 17 -9.00 10.69 10.67
C GLY A 17 -8.08 9.63 11.28
N ILE A 18 -8.09 8.41 10.75
CA ILE A 18 -7.18 7.33 11.15
C ILE A 18 -5.93 7.44 10.28
N THR A 19 -4.90 8.10 10.81
CA THR A 19 -3.68 8.43 10.09
C THR A 19 -2.49 7.55 10.46
N ASN A 20 -2.69 6.56 11.33
CA ASN A 20 -1.66 5.62 11.77
C ASN A 20 -2.21 4.21 12.03
N ASP A 21 -1.32 3.20 12.01
CA ASP A 21 -1.63 1.76 12.17
C ASP A 21 -2.89 1.31 11.39
N ILE A 22 -2.92 1.63 10.10
CA ILE A 22 -4.07 1.35 9.24
C ILE A 22 -4.04 -0.14 8.89
N LYS A 23 -4.94 -0.90 9.52
CA LYS A 23 -5.09 -2.34 9.28
C LYS A 23 -5.75 -2.62 7.94
N LEU A 24 -5.08 -3.41 7.12
CA LEU A 24 -5.56 -3.92 5.85
C LEU A 24 -6.18 -5.29 6.07
N SER A 25 -7.50 -5.27 6.21
CA SER A 25 -8.34 -6.39 6.64
C SER A 25 -8.11 -7.68 5.84
N ARG A 26 -7.81 -7.55 4.55
CA ARG A 26 -7.69 -8.67 3.61
C ARG A 26 -6.35 -9.39 3.66
N PHE A 27 -5.30 -8.74 4.17
CA PHE A 27 -3.94 -9.26 4.14
C PHE A 27 -3.35 -9.47 5.54
N ASN A 28 -4.07 -9.07 6.59
CA ASN A 28 -3.56 -9.04 7.96
C ASN A 28 -2.22 -8.27 8.05
N LEU A 29 -2.15 -7.14 7.37
CA LEU A 29 -0.99 -6.23 7.33
C LEU A 29 -1.43 -4.84 7.80
N SER A 30 -0.49 -4.06 8.32
CA SER A 30 -0.73 -2.66 8.71
C SER A 30 0.16 -1.71 7.93
N VAL A 31 -0.38 -0.53 7.60
CA VAL A 31 0.41 0.61 7.13
C VAL A 31 0.63 1.57 8.28
N ASP A 32 1.87 1.98 8.51
CA ASP A 32 2.24 2.75 9.70
C ASP A 32 1.66 4.16 9.68
N GLN A 33 1.52 4.74 8.49
CA GLN A 33 1.01 6.08 8.26
C GLN A 33 -0.04 6.11 7.15
N GLY A 34 -1.00 7.01 7.31
CA GLY A 34 -1.96 7.36 6.29
C GLY A 34 -1.32 8.15 5.15
N ALA A 35 -1.98 8.15 4.00
CA ALA A 35 -1.53 8.89 2.84
C ALA A 35 -2.70 9.28 1.96
N ASN A 36 -2.60 10.45 1.34
CA ASN A 36 -3.63 10.88 0.40
C ASN A 36 -3.58 10.07 -0.91
N ALA A 37 -4.66 10.13 -1.67
CA ALA A 37 -4.78 9.39 -2.93
C ALA A 37 -3.67 9.71 -3.94
N GLY A 38 -3.15 10.93 -3.96
CA GLY A 38 -2.05 11.34 -4.85
C GLY A 38 -0.73 10.65 -4.50
N GLN A 39 -0.36 10.67 -3.21
CA GLN A 39 0.82 9.99 -2.69
C GLN A 39 0.76 8.48 -2.93
N LEU A 40 -0.36 7.85 -2.58
CA LEU A 40 -0.56 6.41 -2.78
C LEU A 40 -0.44 6.00 -4.25
N ASN A 41 -1.03 6.77 -5.17
CA ASN A 41 -0.91 6.49 -6.60
C ASN A 41 0.54 6.62 -7.11
N ARG A 42 1.30 7.59 -6.60
CA ARG A 42 2.72 7.74 -6.94
C ARG A 42 3.53 6.53 -6.46
N LEU A 43 3.40 6.16 -5.18
CA LEU A 43 4.10 5.02 -4.59
C LEU A 43 3.73 3.71 -5.27
N ARG A 44 2.44 3.50 -5.60
CA ARG A 44 1.98 2.35 -6.37
C ARG A 44 2.66 2.25 -7.73
N ARG A 45 2.79 3.35 -8.48
CA ARG A 45 3.48 3.34 -9.78
C ARG A 45 4.94 2.98 -9.64
N GLN A 46 5.64 3.57 -8.66
CA GLN A 46 7.05 3.26 -8.39
C GLN A 46 7.26 1.79 -8.04
N PHE A 47 6.43 1.25 -7.15
CA PHE A 47 6.47 -0.17 -6.78
C PHE A 47 6.18 -1.11 -7.97
N LEU A 48 5.21 -0.77 -8.83
CA LEU A 48 4.91 -1.58 -10.02
C LEU A 48 6.08 -1.61 -11.01
N THR A 49 6.81 -0.51 -11.15
CA THR A 49 8.04 -0.47 -11.95
C THR A 49 9.12 -1.36 -11.34
N TYR A 50 9.35 -1.24 -10.02
CA TYR A 50 10.31 -2.06 -9.28
C TYR A 50 9.99 -3.56 -9.38
N SER A 51 8.76 -3.96 -9.06
CA SER A 51 8.34 -5.37 -9.05
C SER A 51 8.45 -6.06 -10.41
N LYS A 52 8.25 -5.32 -11.52
CA LYS A 52 8.46 -5.83 -12.88
C LYS A 52 9.92 -6.13 -13.18
N MET A 53 10.85 -5.31 -12.68
CA MET A 53 12.29 -5.52 -12.92
C MET A 53 12.86 -6.70 -12.12
N HIS A 54 12.28 -6.96 -10.94
CA HIS A 54 12.82 -7.94 -10.00
C HIS A 54 12.07 -9.29 -9.98
N HIS A 55 11.17 -9.56 -10.93
CA HIS A 55 10.40 -10.81 -11.02
C HIS A 55 9.78 -11.26 -9.68
N VAL A 56 9.10 -10.33 -9.02
CA VAL A 56 8.49 -10.59 -7.70
C VAL A 56 7.35 -11.60 -7.80
N GLU A 57 7.38 -12.62 -6.95
CA GLU A 57 6.31 -13.61 -6.82
C GLU A 57 4.97 -12.96 -6.47
N VAL A 58 3.91 -13.37 -7.18
CA VAL A 58 2.59 -12.71 -7.10
C VAL A 58 2.02 -12.71 -5.69
N ASP A 59 2.27 -13.77 -4.93
CA ASP A 59 1.78 -13.95 -3.56
C ASP A 59 2.51 -13.05 -2.56
N GLN A 60 3.72 -12.59 -2.87
CA GLN A 60 4.50 -11.69 -2.02
C GLN A 60 4.18 -10.21 -2.27
N ILE A 61 3.47 -9.90 -3.36
CA ILE A 61 3.15 -8.51 -3.75
C ILE A 61 2.49 -7.72 -2.61
N PRO A 62 1.46 -8.22 -1.88
CA PRO A 62 0.83 -7.44 -0.82
C PRO A 62 1.79 -7.09 0.32
N LEU A 63 2.58 -8.07 0.78
CA LEU A 63 3.57 -7.89 1.83
C LEU A 63 4.66 -6.89 1.42
N LEU A 64 5.22 -7.06 0.23
CA LEU A 64 6.26 -6.19 -0.29
C LEU A 64 5.75 -4.77 -0.54
N PHE A 65 4.50 -4.63 -0.97
CA PHE A 65 3.90 -3.33 -1.14
C PHE A 65 3.69 -2.62 0.21
N VAL A 66 3.19 -3.29 1.26
CA VAL A 66 3.13 -2.68 2.62
C VAL A 66 4.50 -2.24 3.09
N LYS A 67 5.50 -3.12 3.01
CA LYS A 67 6.87 -2.78 3.40
C LYS A 67 7.40 -1.56 2.64
N TYR A 68 7.10 -1.49 1.35
CA TYR A 68 7.47 -0.35 0.51
C TYR A 68 6.77 0.93 0.96
N LEU A 69 5.47 0.89 1.26
CA LEU A 69 4.74 2.06 1.77
C LEU A 69 5.33 2.54 3.10
N ASN A 70 5.50 1.65 4.08
CA ASN A 70 6.03 2.01 5.41
C ASN A 70 7.46 2.57 5.35
N SER A 71 8.23 2.25 4.29
CA SER A 71 9.59 2.76 4.12
C SER A 71 9.68 4.07 3.33
N ASN A 72 8.62 4.48 2.63
CA ASN A 72 8.66 5.60 1.67
C ASN A 72 7.56 6.66 1.88
N MET A 73 6.75 6.52 2.93
CA MET A 73 5.75 7.51 3.34
C MET A 73 6.36 8.56 4.26
#